data_AF-A0ABD3QB19-F1
#
_entry.id   AF-A0ABD3QB19-F1
#
_cell.length_a   1.000
_cell.length_b   1.000
_cell.length_c   1.000
_cell.angle_alpha   90.00
_cell.angle_beta   90.00
_cell.angle_gamma   90.00
#
_symmetry.space_group_name_H-M   'P 1'
#
loop_
_entity.id
_entity.type
_entity.pdbx_description
1 polymer ?
#
loop_
_entity_poly.entity_id
_entity_poly.type
_entity_poly.pdbx_seq_one_letter_code
_entity_poly.pdbx_strand_id
1 'polypeptide(L)'
;MKLSILITLLPYTKGFTPVHRIGLTSTLPFTSNKDIRCVSPRLPFGLSAVQDDTLEQTARSLFDVYANEEGVMDLNGVMDVPFVKELLVSLFAMLMSGNSEGDLLESELNEIYMAAAKGDKVNIDGFVTVYKNIDSLFEEVDEEVDASTPDYSELKASFAKLATGGSVSKSQLRQWEEIGTLIEEGMLGTDEFDELWTKAVGAADVMDFKSFEAFNLALDDLFVLDDEEVEAAMEIVNVEEEEEEIAIPEDTAPKPKPIITDTDLPPAVLFSQLADENYLVSKQDILSRWGEMRELLSDEDLTNSELDELWNGVEKAPGTNDKLDEEGFLMLYDKIDELFEDEDEQASGAAMPTKNEEAKQEPELDLKEELLELIQDLDQVAEEEGRQPCGLDCTELEQERVLEVVGELEREPYNRVSISGNSNAVPKEDLVGNWDLIYSSSSTMKYNEGLSGLAGGLTKFGGVQQRLTATKYLSDVEYVEQVVGKLGGQSFEVRITG
;
A
#
# COMPACT_ATOMS: atom_id res chain seq x y z
N MET A 1 26.55 17.35 -10.18
CA MET A 1 25.17 16.97 -10.54
C MET A 1 24.38 17.11 -9.26
N LYS A 2 23.38 18.00 -9.20
CA LYS A 2 22.41 17.99 -8.11
C LYS A 2 21.42 16.89 -8.48
N LEU A 3 21.51 15.74 -7.84
CA LEU A 3 20.54 14.67 -7.98
C LEU A 3 19.49 14.91 -6.89
N SER A 4 18.25 15.14 -7.31
CA SER A 4 17.08 15.19 -6.44
C SER A 4 16.13 14.15 -7.01
N ILE A 5 15.82 13.15 -6.19
CA ILE A 5 14.90 12.10 -6.53
C ILE A 5 13.51 12.72 -6.49
N LEU A 6 12.88 12.85 -7.66
CA LEU A 6 11.50 13.30 -7.73
C LEU A 6 10.59 12.09 -7.56
N ILE A 7 10.26 11.77 -6.31
CA ILE A 7 9.15 10.86 -6.01
C ILE A 7 7.88 11.63 -6.32
N THR A 8 7.36 11.45 -7.53
CA THR A 8 6.10 12.08 -7.94
C THR A 8 4.96 11.17 -7.48
N LEU A 9 4.42 11.43 -6.30
CA LEU A 9 3.04 11.03 -6.00
C LEU A 9 2.14 11.91 -6.87
N LEU A 10 1.75 11.41 -8.05
CA LEU A 10 0.76 12.10 -8.87
C LEU A 10 -0.56 12.16 -8.07
N PRO A 11 -1.12 13.34 -7.79
CA PRO A 11 -2.46 13.42 -7.22
C PRO A 11 -3.46 12.86 -8.24
N TYR A 12 -4.35 12.00 -7.75
CA TYR A 12 -5.41 11.36 -8.52
C TYR A 12 -6.39 12.42 -9.06
N THR A 13 -6.11 13.00 -10.22
CA THR A 13 -7.08 13.88 -10.90
C THR A 13 -8.09 13.03 -11.66
N LYS A 14 -9.27 12.83 -11.06
CA LYS A 14 -10.44 12.26 -11.73
C LYS A 14 -10.76 13.08 -12.99
N GLY A 15 -10.73 12.44 -14.16
CA GLY A 15 -11.40 12.93 -15.37
C GLY A 15 -10.50 13.15 -16.58
N PHE A 16 -10.04 12.07 -17.21
CA PHE A 16 -9.68 12.09 -18.63
C PHE A 16 -10.62 11.14 -19.39
N THR A 17 -11.44 11.70 -20.28
CA THR A 17 -12.23 10.92 -21.24
C THR A 17 -11.43 10.76 -22.54
N PRO A 18 -11.43 9.59 -23.19
CA PRO A 18 -10.61 9.37 -24.37
C PRO A 18 -11.20 10.07 -25.59
N VAL A 19 -10.44 11.02 -26.16
CA VAL A 19 -10.77 11.72 -27.41
C VAL A 19 -10.48 10.82 -28.63
N HIS A 20 -11.39 10.89 -29.59
CA HIS A 20 -11.49 10.10 -30.81
C HIS A 20 -10.22 9.84 -31.63
N ARG A 21 -10.17 8.58 -32.14
CA ARG A 21 -9.51 8.07 -33.37
C ARG A 21 -8.99 9.15 -34.32
N ILE A 22 -7.66 9.25 -34.43
CA ILE A 22 -6.98 9.88 -35.56
C ILE A 22 -6.62 8.78 -36.57
N GLY A 23 -7.25 8.82 -37.75
CA GLY A 23 -6.93 7.93 -38.86
C GLY A 23 -5.68 8.38 -39.60
N LEU A 24 -4.61 7.59 -39.53
CA LEU A 24 -3.44 7.76 -40.40
C LEU A 24 -3.56 6.80 -41.59
N THR A 25 -3.61 7.38 -42.80
CA THR A 25 -3.52 6.64 -44.06
C THR A 25 -2.07 6.69 -44.54
N SER A 26 -1.43 5.52 -44.63
CA SER A 26 -0.12 5.36 -45.25
C SER A 26 -0.24 4.36 -46.39
N THR A 27 0.12 4.79 -47.59
CA THR A 27 0.16 3.98 -48.81
C THR A 27 1.62 3.80 -49.22
N LEU A 28 2.12 2.56 -49.22
CA LEU A 28 3.37 2.19 -49.90
C LEU A 28 3.28 0.78 -50.51
N PRO A 29 4.07 0.50 -51.58
CA PRO A 29 3.78 -0.57 -52.52
C PRO A 29 4.47 -1.91 -52.20
N PHE A 30 3.79 -2.98 -52.60
CA PHE A 30 4.26 -4.37 -52.61
C PHE A 30 5.39 -4.59 -53.62
N THR A 31 6.46 -5.27 -53.20
CA THR A 31 7.26 -6.11 -54.10
C THR A 31 7.45 -7.49 -53.51
N SER A 32 7.06 -8.48 -54.30
CA SER A 32 7.13 -9.92 -54.07
C SER A 32 8.56 -10.46 -54.26
N ASN A 33 8.99 -11.36 -53.38
CA ASN A 33 9.79 -12.51 -53.80
C ASN A 33 9.66 -13.69 -52.83
N LYS A 34 9.48 -14.88 -53.40
CA LYS A 34 9.43 -16.20 -52.76
C LYS A 34 10.83 -16.81 -52.73
N ASP A 35 11.24 -17.45 -51.62
CA ASP A 35 11.52 -18.90 -51.55
C ASP A 35 12.15 -19.35 -50.19
N ILE A 36 11.33 -20.07 -49.41
CA ILE A 36 11.50 -21.27 -48.54
C ILE A 36 12.90 -21.66 -47.96
N ARG A 37 13.04 -21.77 -46.62
CA ARG A 37 13.03 -23.03 -45.80
C ARG A 37 13.45 -22.88 -44.32
N CYS A 38 12.67 -23.57 -43.47
CA CYS A 38 12.90 -24.08 -42.10
C CYS A 38 13.06 -23.06 -40.96
N VAL A 39 12.00 -22.89 -40.17
CA VAL A 39 12.00 -22.19 -38.88
C VAL A 39 11.25 -23.07 -37.86
N SER A 40 11.87 -23.29 -36.69
CA SER A 40 11.23 -23.85 -35.48
C SER A 40 10.06 -22.97 -35.04
N PRO A 41 8.95 -23.50 -34.50
CA PRO A 41 7.92 -22.65 -33.93
C PRO A 41 8.38 -22.20 -32.54
N ARG A 42 8.87 -20.96 -32.42
CA ARG A 42 8.72 -20.18 -31.19
C ARG A 42 7.54 -19.26 -31.43
N LEU A 43 6.44 -19.50 -30.73
CA LEU A 43 5.27 -18.63 -30.79
C LEU A 43 5.37 -17.53 -29.72
N PRO A 44 5.00 -16.28 -30.07
CA PRO A 44 4.74 -15.20 -29.13
C PRO A 44 3.24 -15.11 -28.86
N PHE A 45 2.81 -15.03 -27.60
CA PHE A 45 1.47 -14.57 -27.26
C PHE A 45 1.53 -13.65 -26.04
N GLY A 46 1.19 -12.38 -26.24
CA GLY A 46 0.73 -11.47 -25.21
C GLY A 46 -0.80 -11.40 -25.33
N LEU A 47 -1.50 -11.58 -24.22
CA LEU A 47 -2.95 -11.61 -24.13
C LEU A 47 -3.47 -10.20 -23.78
N SER A 48 -4.31 -9.63 -24.63
CA SER A 48 -5.25 -8.58 -24.22
C SER A 48 -6.57 -8.71 -25.00
N ALA A 49 -7.65 -8.94 -24.26
CA ALA A 49 -9.08 -8.78 -24.56
C ALA A 49 -9.63 -9.31 -25.92
N VAL A 50 -10.35 -10.45 -25.89
CA VAL A 50 -11.23 -10.87 -26.99
C VAL A 50 -12.51 -11.53 -26.48
N GLN A 51 -13.62 -11.21 -27.14
CA GLN A 51 -14.98 -11.75 -26.96
C GLN A 51 -15.04 -13.30 -27.07
N ASP A 52 -16.00 -13.92 -26.39
CA ASP A 52 -16.33 -15.37 -26.25
C ASP A 52 -15.99 -16.34 -27.41
N ASP A 53 -15.89 -15.87 -28.65
CA ASP A 53 -15.48 -16.69 -29.80
C ASP A 53 -14.00 -17.13 -29.77
N THR A 54 -13.16 -16.61 -28.86
CA THR A 54 -11.73 -16.98 -28.78
C THR A 54 -11.40 -18.15 -27.89
N LEU A 55 -12.11 -18.40 -26.80
CA LEU A 55 -11.70 -19.44 -25.84
C LEU A 55 -11.71 -20.82 -26.50
N GLU A 56 -12.77 -21.11 -27.25
CA GLU A 56 -12.90 -22.36 -28.00
C GLU A 56 -11.85 -22.46 -29.12
N GLN A 57 -11.54 -21.37 -29.82
CA GLN A 57 -10.51 -21.38 -30.86
C GLN A 57 -9.10 -21.58 -30.29
N THR A 58 -8.82 -20.98 -29.13
CA THR A 58 -7.58 -21.17 -28.37
C THR A 58 -7.46 -22.61 -27.90
N ALA A 59 -8.51 -23.17 -27.29
CA ALA A 59 -8.54 -24.56 -26.85
C ALA A 59 -8.33 -25.53 -28.03
N ARG A 60 -8.97 -25.29 -29.18
CA ARG A 60 -8.77 -26.09 -30.40
C ARG A 60 -7.34 -25.96 -30.95
N SER A 61 -6.76 -24.76 -30.93
CA SER A 61 -5.39 -24.52 -31.38
C SER A 61 -4.36 -25.20 -30.48
N LEU A 62 -4.57 -25.16 -29.17
CA LEU A 62 -3.75 -25.91 -28.21
C LEU A 62 -3.92 -27.42 -28.41
N PHE A 63 -5.16 -27.87 -28.63
CA PHE A 63 -5.42 -29.29 -28.89
C PHE A 63 -4.62 -29.81 -30.09
N ASP A 64 -4.62 -29.08 -31.20
CA ASP A 64 -3.88 -29.45 -32.41
C ASP A 64 -2.35 -29.52 -32.19
N VAL A 65 -1.82 -28.79 -31.21
CA VAL A 65 -0.39 -28.78 -30.89
C VAL A 65 -0.01 -29.96 -29.97
N TYR A 66 -0.85 -30.28 -28.99
CA TYR A 66 -0.51 -31.22 -27.92
C TYR A 66 -1.15 -32.61 -28.07
N ALA A 67 -2.14 -32.78 -28.96
CA ALA A 67 -2.76 -34.07 -29.19
C ALA A 67 -1.76 -35.04 -29.83
N ASN A 68 -1.86 -36.32 -29.47
CA ASN A 68 -1.04 -37.35 -30.10
C ASN A 68 -1.49 -37.60 -31.55
N GLU A 69 -0.79 -38.50 -32.25
CA GLU A 69 -1.09 -38.85 -33.65
C GLU A 69 -2.51 -39.40 -33.88
N GLU A 70 -3.19 -39.88 -32.83
CA GLU A 70 -4.56 -40.38 -32.87
C GLU A 70 -5.61 -39.26 -32.71
N GLY A 71 -5.18 -38.00 -32.48
CA GLY A 71 -6.07 -36.86 -32.27
C GLY A 71 -6.78 -36.90 -30.91
N VAL A 72 -6.09 -37.39 -29.88
CA VAL A 72 -6.57 -37.51 -28.50
C VAL A 72 -5.46 -37.15 -27.50
N MET A 73 -5.84 -36.82 -26.27
CA MET A 73 -4.92 -36.59 -25.15
C MET A 73 -5.28 -37.48 -23.98
N ASP A 74 -4.29 -37.94 -23.22
CA ASP A 74 -4.49 -38.48 -21.88
C ASP A 74 -4.38 -37.36 -20.82
N LEU A 75 -4.62 -37.68 -19.55
CA LEU A 75 -4.57 -36.69 -18.46
C LEU A 75 -3.20 -35.99 -18.38
N ASN A 76 -2.12 -36.74 -18.55
CA ASN A 76 -0.76 -36.17 -18.55
C ASN A 76 -0.58 -35.18 -19.71
N GLY A 77 -1.06 -35.52 -20.91
CA GLY A 77 -1.02 -34.62 -22.06
C GLY A 77 -1.83 -33.34 -21.86
N VAL A 78 -2.93 -33.38 -21.10
CA VAL A 78 -3.69 -32.17 -20.70
C VAL A 78 -2.90 -31.33 -19.71
N MET A 79 -2.25 -31.97 -18.72
CA MET A 79 -1.40 -31.30 -17.71
C MET A 79 -0.14 -30.66 -18.30
N ASP A 80 0.36 -31.20 -19.41
CA ASP A 80 1.54 -30.67 -20.10
C ASP A 80 1.24 -29.43 -20.94
N VAL A 81 -0.02 -29.06 -21.14
CA VAL A 81 -0.40 -27.81 -21.82
C VAL A 81 -0.01 -26.63 -20.90
N PRO A 82 0.91 -25.73 -21.32
CA PRO A 82 1.46 -24.69 -20.46
C PRO A 82 0.40 -23.82 -19.78
N PHE A 83 -0.66 -23.48 -20.50
CA PHE A 83 -1.76 -22.70 -19.95
C PHE A 83 -2.52 -23.44 -18.84
N VAL A 84 -2.83 -24.73 -19.03
CA VAL A 84 -3.48 -25.54 -17.99
C VAL A 84 -2.58 -25.63 -16.76
N LYS A 85 -1.28 -25.78 -16.98
CA LYS A 85 -0.28 -25.80 -15.90
C LYS A 85 -0.19 -24.46 -15.16
N GLU A 86 -0.17 -23.35 -15.87
CA GLU A 86 -0.15 -22.00 -15.29
C GLU A 86 -1.43 -21.72 -14.49
N LEU A 87 -2.60 -22.06 -15.02
CA LEU A 87 -3.87 -21.95 -14.28
C LEU A 87 -3.87 -22.76 -13.00
N LEU A 88 -3.38 -24.00 -13.03
CA LEU A 88 -3.28 -24.83 -11.83
C LEU A 88 -2.30 -24.29 -10.81
N VAL A 89 -1.20 -23.67 -11.25
CA VAL A 89 -0.24 -23.00 -10.36
C VAL A 89 -0.87 -21.77 -9.71
N SER A 90 -1.60 -20.94 -10.46
CA SER A 90 -2.32 -19.79 -9.91
C SER A 90 -3.40 -20.20 -8.91
N LEU A 91 -4.18 -21.23 -9.23
CA LEU A 91 -5.20 -21.78 -8.34
C LEU A 91 -4.57 -22.37 -7.07
N PHE A 92 -3.43 -23.05 -7.19
CA PHE A 92 -2.67 -23.57 -6.06
C PHE A 92 -2.15 -22.44 -5.17
N ALA A 93 -1.61 -21.36 -5.75
CA ALA A 93 -1.18 -20.19 -4.99
C ALA A 93 -2.34 -19.55 -4.21
N MET A 94 -3.51 -19.41 -4.84
CA MET A 94 -4.72 -18.86 -4.23
C MET A 94 -5.26 -19.71 -3.06
N LEU A 95 -5.22 -21.04 -3.17
CA LEU A 95 -5.66 -21.93 -2.09
C LEU A 95 -4.64 -22.06 -0.96
N MET A 96 -3.35 -21.92 -1.28
CA MET A 96 -2.28 -21.97 -0.28
C MET A 96 -2.20 -20.69 0.57
N SER A 97 -2.68 -19.55 0.09
CA SER A 97 -2.93 -18.38 0.96
C SER A 97 -4.03 -18.63 2.00
N GLY A 98 -4.85 -19.67 1.82
CA GLY A 98 -5.96 -20.01 2.70
C GLY A 98 -5.82 -21.37 3.40
N ASN A 99 -4.67 -21.73 3.98
CA ASN A 99 -4.48 -22.86 4.93
C ASN A 99 -5.14 -24.23 4.58
N SER A 100 -5.47 -24.51 3.33
CA SER A 100 -6.11 -25.76 2.91
C SER A 100 -5.13 -26.62 2.12
N GLU A 101 -5.05 -27.91 2.47
CA GLU A 101 -4.13 -28.87 1.86
C GLU A 101 -4.45 -29.06 0.37
N GLY A 102 -3.43 -28.94 -0.49
CA GLY A 102 -3.52 -28.98 -1.96
C GLY A 102 -4.06 -30.28 -2.61
N ASP A 103 -4.52 -31.25 -1.82
CA ASP A 103 -5.13 -32.51 -2.29
C ASP A 103 -6.50 -32.29 -2.97
N LEU A 104 -7.19 -31.17 -2.70
CA LEU A 104 -8.49 -30.87 -3.31
C LEU A 104 -8.38 -30.67 -4.83
N LEU A 105 -7.33 -29.98 -5.29
CA LEU A 105 -7.20 -29.56 -6.70
C LEU A 105 -6.99 -30.71 -7.68
N GLU A 106 -6.18 -31.70 -7.29
CA GLU A 106 -5.95 -32.86 -8.16
C GLU A 106 -7.24 -33.70 -8.29
N SER A 107 -8.07 -33.71 -7.24
CA SER A 107 -9.35 -34.43 -7.25
C SER A 107 -10.40 -33.76 -8.14
N GLU A 108 -10.52 -32.43 -8.09
CA GLU A 108 -11.47 -31.66 -8.89
C GLU A 108 -11.08 -31.63 -10.37
N LEU A 109 -9.80 -31.46 -10.67
CA LEU A 109 -9.32 -31.51 -12.05
C LEU A 109 -9.52 -32.90 -12.66
N ASN A 110 -9.27 -33.95 -11.88
CA ASN A 110 -9.53 -35.32 -12.32
C ASN A 110 -11.04 -35.56 -12.53
N GLU A 111 -11.92 -34.97 -11.72
CA GLU A 111 -13.37 -35.03 -11.95
C GLU A 111 -13.77 -34.32 -13.26
N ILE A 112 -13.27 -33.11 -13.50
CA ILE A 112 -13.49 -32.36 -14.75
C ILE A 112 -13.00 -33.15 -15.96
N TYR A 113 -11.79 -33.72 -15.87
CA TYR A 113 -11.22 -34.54 -16.92
C TYR A 113 -12.06 -35.79 -17.19
N MET A 114 -12.43 -36.53 -16.14
CA MET A 114 -13.20 -37.78 -16.26
C MET A 114 -14.63 -37.54 -16.77
N ALA A 115 -15.21 -36.37 -16.50
CA ALA A 115 -16.49 -35.96 -17.06
C ALA A 115 -16.43 -35.73 -18.58
N ALA A 116 -15.29 -35.25 -19.10
CA ALA A 116 -15.10 -34.96 -20.52
C ALA A 116 -14.48 -36.13 -21.31
N ALA A 117 -13.80 -37.06 -20.63
CA ALA A 117 -13.12 -38.19 -21.24
C ALA A 117 -14.07 -39.27 -21.75
N LYS A 118 -13.69 -39.91 -22.88
CA LYS A 118 -14.32 -41.15 -23.34
C LYS A 118 -13.37 -42.31 -23.08
N GLY A 119 -13.35 -42.78 -21.83
CA GLY A 119 -12.38 -43.74 -21.33
C GLY A 119 -11.25 -43.04 -20.59
N ASP A 120 -10.00 -43.32 -20.97
CA ASP A 120 -8.79 -42.71 -20.40
C ASP A 120 -8.28 -41.51 -21.22
N LYS A 121 -8.98 -41.14 -22.29
CA LYS A 121 -8.56 -40.13 -23.26
C LYS A 121 -9.67 -39.11 -23.57
N VAL A 122 -9.29 -37.86 -23.84
CA VAL A 122 -10.14 -36.79 -24.34
C VAL A 122 -9.88 -36.52 -25.82
N ASN A 123 -10.94 -36.29 -26.60
CA ASN A 123 -10.84 -35.76 -27.97
C ASN A 123 -10.96 -34.23 -27.96
N ILE A 124 -10.90 -33.57 -29.12
CA ILE A 124 -10.93 -32.09 -29.21
C ILE A 124 -12.12 -31.47 -28.48
N ASP A 125 -13.33 -32.03 -28.62
CA ASP A 125 -14.52 -31.50 -27.95
C ASP A 125 -14.48 -31.76 -26.43
N GLY A 126 -13.91 -32.89 -26.01
CA GLY A 126 -13.63 -33.18 -24.60
C GLY A 126 -12.64 -32.18 -24.01
N PHE A 127 -11.54 -31.88 -24.71
CA PHE A 127 -10.56 -30.89 -24.26
C PHE A 127 -11.15 -29.48 -24.19
N VAL A 128 -11.96 -29.06 -25.17
CA VAL A 128 -12.69 -27.78 -25.11
C VAL A 128 -13.61 -27.74 -23.88
N THR A 129 -14.24 -28.86 -23.52
CA THR A 129 -15.08 -28.95 -22.32
C THR A 129 -14.26 -28.83 -21.04
N VAL A 130 -13.13 -29.53 -20.94
CA VAL A 130 -12.19 -29.40 -19.82
C VAL A 130 -11.73 -27.94 -19.69
N TYR A 131 -11.33 -27.33 -20.80
CA TYR A 131 -10.84 -25.95 -20.84
C TYR A 131 -11.91 -24.95 -20.36
N LYS A 132 -13.15 -25.06 -20.85
CA LYS A 132 -14.28 -24.21 -20.41
C LYS A 132 -14.62 -24.42 -18.94
N ASN A 133 -14.57 -25.66 -18.45
CA ASN A 133 -14.86 -25.94 -17.04
C ASN A 133 -13.77 -25.38 -16.12
N ILE A 134 -12.49 -25.46 -16.52
CA ILE A 134 -11.40 -24.84 -15.77
C ILE A 134 -11.55 -23.31 -15.79
N ASP A 135 -11.80 -22.71 -16.95
CA ASP A 135 -12.01 -21.25 -17.09
C ASP A 135 -13.18 -20.75 -16.22
N SER A 136 -14.28 -21.51 -16.19
CA SER A 136 -15.44 -21.23 -15.31
C SER A 136 -15.11 -21.28 -13.81
N LEU A 137 -14.08 -22.03 -13.38
CA LEU A 137 -13.64 -22.01 -11.97
C LEU A 137 -13.00 -20.66 -11.59
N PHE A 138 -12.49 -19.91 -12.58
CA PHE A 138 -11.93 -18.58 -12.36
C PHE A 138 -12.98 -17.49 -12.57
N GLU A 139 -13.92 -17.66 -13.52
CA GLU A 139 -15.00 -16.69 -13.73
C GLU A 139 -15.98 -16.59 -12.55
N GLU A 140 -16.16 -17.64 -11.73
CA GLU A 140 -17.00 -17.57 -10.52
C GLU A 140 -16.39 -16.69 -9.39
N VAL A 141 -15.13 -16.25 -9.53
CA VAL A 141 -14.48 -15.32 -8.59
C VAL A 141 -14.52 -13.86 -9.11
N ASP A 142 -14.78 -13.67 -10.40
CA ASP A 142 -14.80 -12.37 -11.08
C ASP A 142 -16.22 -11.81 -11.33
N GLU A 143 -17.28 -12.43 -10.78
CA GLU A 143 -18.51 -11.67 -10.51
C GLU A 143 -18.12 -10.59 -9.51
N GLU A 144 -17.94 -9.35 -10.00
CA GLU A 144 -17.71 -8.11 -9.26
C GLU A 144 -18.23 -8.24 -7.82
N VAL A 145 -17.40 -8.80 -6.95
CA VAL A 145 -17.59 -8.73 -5.53
C VAL A 145 -17.22 -7.29 -5.28
N ASP A 146 -18.24 -6.44 -5.31
CA ASP A 146 -18.20 -5.08 -4.82
C ASP A 146 -17.29 -5.12 -3.58
N ALA A 147 -16.18 -4.39 -3.62
CA ALA A 147 -15.16 -4.38 -2.56
C ALA A 147 -15.74 -3.90 -1.19
N SER A 148 -17.05 -3.74 -1.12
CA SER A 148 -17.91 -3.52 0.03
C SER A 148 -18.38 -4.80 0.73
N THR A 149 -18.23 -6.02 0.17
CA THR A 149 -18.56 -7.21 0.98
C THR A 149 -17.53 -7.33 2.10
N PRO A 150 -17.91 -7.11 3.37
CA PRO A 150 -16.97 -7.09 4.48
C PRO A 150 -16.30 -8.46 4.59
N ASP A 151 -15.04 -8.48 5.02
CA ASP A 151 -14.36 -9.74 5.33
C ASP A 151 -15.06 -10.42 6.51
N TYR A 152 -15.99 -11.33 6.20
CA TYR A 152 -16.75 -12.09 7.19
C TYR A 152 -15.90 -13.13 7.95
N SER A 153 -14.62 -13.31 7.59
CA SER A 153 -13.74 -14.29 8.24
C SER A 153 -13.45 -13.90 9.69
N GLU A 154 -13.17 -12.63 9.95
CA GLU A 154 -12.95 -12.08 11.29
C GLU A 154 -14.23 -12.16 12.13
N LEU A 155 -15.38 -11.79 11.53
CA LEU A 155 -16.68 -11.84 12.19
C LEU A 155 -17.05 -13.26 12.63
N LYS A 156 -16.74 -14.25 11.79
CA LYS A 156 -16.94 -15.67 12.09
C LYS A 156 -16.00 -16.15 13.20
N ALA A 157 -14.77 -15.67 13.24
CA ALA A 157 -13.83 -15.98 14.32
C ALA A 157 -14.32 -15.39 15.66
N SER A 158 -14.79 -14.14 15.66
CA SER A 158 -15.38 -13.48 16.84
C SER A 158 -16.64 -14.18 17.32
N PHE A 159 -17.54 -14.57 16.42
CA PHE A 159 -18.70 -15.39 16.77
C PHE A 159 -18.30 -16.72 17.40
N ALA A 160 -17.30 -17.41 16.82
CA ALA A 160 -16.82 -18.69 17.35
C ALA A 160 -16.20 -18.56 18.76
N LYS A 161 -15.53 -17.45 19.06
CA LYS A 161 -15.01 -17.15 20.41
C LYS A 161 -16.13 -16.90 21.42
N LEU A 162 -17.21 -16.23 21.02
CA LEU A 162 -18.32 -15.87 21.90
C LEU A 162 -19.36 -16.99 22.08
N ALA A 163 -19.58 -17.79 21.05
CA ALA A 163 -20.67 -18.76 20.99
C ALA A 163 -20.42 -19.95 21.93
N THR A 164 -21.38 -20.23 22.81
CA THR A 164 -21.39 -21.45 23.62
C THR A 164 -22.43 -22.40 23.07
N GLY A 165 -21.98 -23.44 22.35
CA GLY A 165 -22.89 -24.41 21.72
C GLY A 165 -23.49 -23.94 20.40
N GLY A 166 -22.78 -23.06 19.67
CA GLY A 166 -23.19 -22.57 18.35
C GLY A 166 -24.17 -21.39 18.38
N SER A 167 -24.43 -20.81 19.55
CA SER A 167 -25.21 -19.59 19.71
C SER A 167 -24.62 -18.66 20.77
N VAL A 168 -24.95 -17.38 20.66
CA VAL A 168 -24.56 -16.31 21.59
C VAL A 168 -25.80 -15.82 22.32
N SER A 169 -25.77 -15.76 23.65
CA SER A 169 -26.83 -15.12 24.44
C SER A 169 -26.59 -13.62 24.60
N LYS A 170 -27.63 -12.86 24.90
CA LYS A 170 -27.55 -11.39 25.08
C LYS A 170 -26.49 -10.98 26.11
N SER A 171 -26.39 -11.74 27.20
CA SER A 171 -25.39 -11.51 28.24
C SER A 171 -23.97 -11.79 27.77
N GLN A 172 -23.76 -12.77 26.88
CA GLN A 172 -22.44 -13.04 26.32
C GLN A 172 -22.03 -11.95 25.33
N LEU A 173 -22.93 -11.51 24.46
CA LEU A 173 -22.65 -10.44 23.51
C LEU A 173 -22.30 -9.13 24.23
N ARG A 174 -22.98 -8.82 25.33
CA ARG A 174 -22.68 -7.65 26.17
C ARG A 174 -21.34 -7.73 26.90
N GLN A 175 -20.77 -8.92 27.05
CA GLN A 175 -19.44 -9.13 27.64
C GLN A 175 -18.33 -9.15 26.58
N TRP A 176 -18.69 -9.07 25.30
CA TRP A 176 -17.70 -8.89 24.25
C TRP A 176 -17.07 -7.50 24.42
N GLU A 177 -15.74 -7.46 24.46
CA GLU A 177 -14.95 -6.27 24.76
C GLU A 177 -15.36 -5.05 23.92
N GLU A 178 -15.54 -5.23 22.61
CA GLU A 178 -15.95 -4.18 21.68
C GLU A 178 -17.30 -3.53 22.07
N ILE A 179 -18.32 -4.35 22.35
CA ILE A 179 -19.64 -3.86 22.80
C ILE A 179 -19.55 -3.25 24.20
N GLY A 180 -18.70 -3.82 25.07
CA GLY A 180 -18.44 -3.29 26.41
C GLY A 180 -17.92 -1.86 26.36
N THR A 181 -16.89 -1.62 25.54
CA THR A 181 -16.26 -0.31 25.32
C THR A 181 -17.26 0.69 24.75
N LEU A 182 -18.03 0.32 23.71
CA LEU A 182 -19.04 1.22 23.13
C LEU A 182 -20.09 1.68 24.15
N ILE A 183 -20.52 0.79 25.05
CA ILE A 183 -21.48 1.13 26.13
C ILE A 183 -20.81 1.98 27.22
N GLU A 184 -19.56 1.69 27.59
CA GLU A 184 -18.83 2.42 28.63
C GLU A 184 -18.48 3.85 28.20
N GLU A 185 -18.10 4.04 26.93
CA GLU A 185 -17.79 5.33 26.33
C GLU A 185 -19.06 6.15 25.99
N GLY A 186 -20.24 5.54 26.11
CA GLY A 186 -21.52 6.17 25.82
C GLY A 186 -21.80 6.35 24.32
N MET A 187 -21.06 5.64 23.46
CA MET A 187 -21.29 5.59 22.02
C MET A 187 -22.44 4.65 21.64
N LEU A 188 -22.81 3.72 22.53
CA LEU A 188 -23.98 2.86 22.37
C LEU A 188 -24.83 2.85 23.64
N GLY A 189 -26.05 3.38 23.57
CA GLY A 189 -27.02 3.35 24.65
C GLY A 189 -27.43 1.92 25.02
N THR A 190 -27.75 1.67 26.30
CA THR A 190 -28.23 0.33 26.71
C THR A 190 -29.57 -0.04 26.08
N ASP A 191 -30.40 0.96 25.79
CA ASP A 191 -31.67 0.86 25.08
C ASP A 191 -31.46 0.64 23.58
N GLU A 192 -30.50 1.32 22.96
CA GLU A 192 -30.10 1.10 21.56
C GLU A 192 -29.56 -0.33 21.36
N PHE A 193 -28.69 -0.80 22.25
CA PHE A 193 -28.22 -2.19 22.25
C PHE A 193 -29.38 -3.20 22.34
N ASP A 194 -30.38 -2.92 23.19
CA ASP A 194 -31.56 -3.77 23.36
C ASP A 194 -32.44 -3.79 22.09
N GLU A 195 -32.53 -2.67 21.37
CA GLU A 195 -33.22 -2.54 20.10
C GLU A 195 -32.49 -3.31 18.98
N LEU A 196 -31.16 -3.10 18.83
CA LEU A 196 -30.33 -3.82 17.86
C LEU A 196 -30.39 -5.33 18.07
N TRP A 197 -30.32 -5.79 19.33
CA TRP A 197 -30.47 -7.20 19.68
C TRP A 197 -31.84 -7.75 19.22
N THR A 198 -32.91 -7.03 19.52
CA THR A 198 -34.28 -7.44 19.19
C THR A 198 -34.51 -7.45 17.68
N LYS A 199 -33.93 -6.49 16.95
CA LYS A 199 -33.97 -6.41 15.48
C LYS A 199 -33.24 -7.60 14.83
N ALA A 200 -32.09 -7.99 15.37
CA ALA A 200 -31.26 -9.07 14.84
C ALA A 200 -31.78 -10.47 15.16
N VAL A 201 -32.27 -10.70 16.38
CA VAL A 201 -32.68 -12.03 16.88
C VAL A 201 -34.19 -12.26 16.76
N GLY A 202 -34.98 -11.19 16.67
CA GLY A 202 -36.43 -11.26 16.61
C GLY A 202 -37.04 -11.78 17.92
N ALA A 203 -37.80 -12.89 17.85
CA ALA A 203 -38.46 -13.50 19.01
C ALA A 203 -37.61 -14.56 19.73
N ALA A 204 -36.41 -14.86 19.21
CA ALA A 204 -35.50 -15.80 19.87
C ALA A 204 -34.73 -15.11 21.02
N ASP A 205 -34.24 -15.91 21.96
CA ASP A 205 -33.45 -15.44 23.11
C ASP A 205 -31.93 -15.70 22.91
N VAL A 206 -31.58 -16.32 21.78
CA VAL A 206 -30.20 -16.66 21.41
C VAL A 206 -29.97 -16.31 19.95
N MET A 207 -28.78 -15.81 19.67
CA MET A 207 -28.32 -15.34 18.37
C MET A 207 -27.49 -16.45 17.71
N ASP A 208 -27.90 -16.91 16.52
CA ASP A 208 -27.06 -17.74 15.66
C ASP A 208 -26.12 -16.86 14.82
N PHE A 209 -25.26 -17.46 14.00
CA PHE A 209 -24.28 -16.71 13.22
C PHE A 209 -24.94 -15.71 12.26
N LYS A 210 -26.10 -16.07 11.69
CA LYS A 210 -26.82 -15.20 10.76
C LYS A 210 -27.44 -14.00 11.48
N SER A 211 -27.98 -14.20 12.67
CA SER A 211 -28.44 -13.09 13.50
C SER A 211 -27.27 -12.25 14.04
N PHE A 212 -26.10 -12.83 14.27
CA PHE A 212 -24.90 -12.08 14.66
C PHE A 212 -24.38 -11.17 13.53
N GLU A 213 -24.40 -11.67 12.30
CA GLU A 213 -24.12 -10.88 11.10
C GLU A 213 -25.10 -9.71 10.97
N ALA A 214 -26.40 -9.97 11.10
CA ALA A 214 -27.43 -8.91 11.05
C ALA A 214 -27.30 -7.88 12.19
N PHE A 215 -26.77 -8.29 13.34
CA PHE A 215 -26.49 -7.38 14.46
C PHE A 215 -25.34 -6.43 14.13
N ASN A 216 -24.22 -6.95 13.59
CA ASN A 216 -23.06 -6.13 13.25
C ASN A 216 -23.35 -5.18 12.10
N LEU A 217 -24.09 -5.62 11.07
CA LEU A 217 -24.53 -4.73 10.00
C LEU A 217 -25.39 -3.57 10.53
N ALA A 218 -26.29 -3.85 11.49
CA ALA A 218 -27.12 -2.82 12.12
C ALA A 218 -26.33 -1.93 13.09
N LEU A 219 -25.19 -2.41 13.61
CA LEU A 219 -24.26 -1.64 14.42
C LEU A 219 -23.46 -0.68 13.53
N ASP A 220 -22.94 -1.16 12.39
CA ASP A 220 -22.24 -0.33 11.41
C ASP A 220 -23.15 0.79 10.89
N ASP A 221 -24.41 0.48 10.56
CA ASP A 221 -25.44 1.47 10.18
C ASP A 221 -25.62 2.59 11.22
N LEU A 222 -25.35 2.32 12.51
CA LEU A 222 -25.43 3.33 13.58
C LEU A 222 -24.26 4.31 13.54
N PHE A 223 -23.12 3.88 12.99
CA PHE A 223 -21.87 4.64 12.90
C PHE A 223 -21.56 5.15 11.49
N VAL A 224 -22.44 4.88 10.51
CA VAL A 224 -22.44 5.62 9.25
C VAL A 224 -22.86 7.05 9.57
N LEU A 225 -21.87 7.88 9.89
CA LEU A 225 -22.05 9.32 9.96
C LEU A 225 -22.54 9.74 8.58
N ASP A 226 -23.76 10.25 8.49
CA ASP A 226 -24.23 10.87 7.27
C ASP A 226 -23.20 11.95 6.91
N ASP A 227 -22.55 11.84 5.74
CA ASP A 227 -21.54 12.80 5.27
C ASP A 227 -22.06 14.25 5.35
N GLU A 228 -23.38 14.44 5.26
CA GLU A 228 -24.10 15.71 5.40
C GLU A 228 -24.10 16.25 6.85
N GLU A 229 -24.09 15.39 7.88
CA GLU A 229 -23.98 15.79 9.29
C GLU A 229 -22.52 16.16 9.64
N VAL A 230 -21.55 15.48 9.04
CA VAL A 230 -20.12 15.84 9.16
C VAL A 230 -19.83 17.17 8.44
N GLU A 231 -20.39 17.39 7.25
CA GLU A 231 -20.30 18.68 6.55
C GLU A 231 -20.98 19.80 7.34
N ALA A 232 -22.17 19.57 7.92
CA ALA A 232 -22.85 20.56 8.74
C ALA A 232 -22.07 20.89 10.03
N ALA A 233 -21.43 19.90 10.66
CA ALA A 233 -20.56 20.10 11.81
C ALA A 233 -19.29 20.89 11.44
N MET A 234 -18.76 20.72 10.23
CA MET A 234 -17.63 21.51 9.71
C MET A 234 -18.03 22.93 9.30
N GLU A 235 -19.24 23.15 8.77
CA GLU A 235 -19.72 24.47 8.35
C GLU A 235 -19.93 25.44 9.54
N ILE A 236 -20.17 24.91 10.75
CA ILE A 236 -20.29 25.73 11.98
C ILE A 236 -18.93 26.35 12.40
N VAL A 237 -17.80 25.84 11.92
CA VAL A 237 -16.46 26.36 12.27
C VAL A 237 -16.00 27.50 11.34
N ASN A 238 -16.77 27.82 10.29
CA ASN A 238 -16.42 28.85 9.31
C ASN A 238 -17.32 30.10 9.36
N VAL A 239 -17.79 30.45 10.57
CA VAL A 239 -18.39 31.77 10.79
C VAL A 239 -17.28 32.80 10.65
N GLU A 240 -17.32 33.53 9.53
CA GLU A 240 -16.56 34.77 9.31
C GLU A 240 -16.64 35.62 10.58
N GLU A 241 -15.50 35.80 11.26
CA GLU A 241 -15.33 36.78 12.32
C GLU A 241 -15.55 38.19 11.72
N GLU A 242 -16.81 38.62 11.62
CA GLU A 242 -17.13 40.02 11.64
C GLU A 242 -16.71 40.55 13.01
N GLU A 243 -15.72 41.45 13.00
CA GLU A 243 -15.19 42.20 14.14
C GLU A 243 -16.31 43.02 14.83
N GLU A 244 -17.17 42.37 15.59
CA GLU A 244 -17.92 43.04 16.66
C GLU A 244 -17.06 43.04 17.92
N GLU A 245 -16.72 44.26 18.35
CA GLU A 245 -16.03 44.63 19.58
C GLU A 245 -16.85 44.17 20.80
N ILE A 246 -16.86 42.86 21.07
CA ILE A 246 -17.48 42.27 22.24
C ILE A 246 -16.53 42.43 23.41
N ALA A 247 -16.97 43.22 24.40
CA ALA A 247 -16.31 43.35 25.69
C ALA A 247 -16.14 41.95 26.31
N ILE A 248 -14.88 41.48 26.35
CA ILE A 248 -14.44 40.21 26.92
C ILE A 248 -14.94 40.11 28.37
N PRO A 249 -15.86 39.20 28.70
CA PRO A 249 -16.04 38.79 30.07
C PRO A 249 -14.83 37.94 30.46
N GLU A 250 -14.11 38.40 31.49
CA GLU A 250 -13.03 37.66 32.15
C GLU A 250 -13.48 36.23 32.49
N ASP A 251 -12.56 35.28 32.29
CA ASP A 251 -12.46 34.00 32.98
C ASP A 251 -13.28 32.82 32.43
N THR A 252 -13.03 32.43 31.17
CA THR A 252 -13.30 31.05 30.72
C THR A 252 -12.07 30.20 30.99
N ALA A 253 -12.16 29.33 32.00
CA ALA A 253 -11.12 28.36 32.32
C ALA A 253 -10.71 27.57 31.07
N PRO A 254 -9.40 27.32 30.85
CA PRO A 254 -8.90 26.61 29.67
C PRO A 254 -9.50 25.21 29.60
N LYS A 255 -10.05 24.84 28.43
CA LYS A 255 -10.53 23.49 28.19
C LYS A 255 -9.36 22.49 28.34
N PRO A 256 -9.55 21.36 29.04
CA PRO A 256 -8.50 20.36 29.17
C PRO A 256 -8.13 19.82 27.78
N LYS A 257 -6.84 19.86 27.44
CA LYS A 257 -6.31 19.27 26.21
C LYS A 257 -6.34 17.74 26.32
N PRO A 258 -6.55 17.01 25.20
CA PRO A 258 -6.58 15.55 25.22
C PRO A 258 -5.22 14.93 25.60
N ILE A 259 -5.29 13.69 26.10
CA ILE A 259 -4.15 12.80 26.34
C ILE A 259 -3.70 12.23 24.98
N ILE A 260 -2.40 12.15 24.78
CA ILE A 260 -1.75 11.58 23.60
C ILE A 260 -1.46 10.11 23.90
N THR A 261 -2.11 9.20 23.19
CA THR A 261 -2.02 7.74 23.39
C THR A 261 -1.28 7.01 22.26
N ASP A 262 -0.86 7.74 21.22
CA ASP A 262 -0.16 7.14 20.08
C ASP A 262 1.29 6.81 20.47
N THR A 263 1.69 5.54 20.32
CA THR A 263 2.94 4.99 20.87
C THR A 263 4.16 5.04 19.93
N ASP A 264 4.04 5.72 18.79
CA ASP A 264 5.09 5.76 17.76
C ASP A 264 5.10 7.13 17.06
N LEU A 265 4.95 8.20 17.86
CA LEU A 265 5.02 9.55 17.34
C LEU A 265 6.47 10.03 17.30
N PRO A 266 6.96 10.54 16.15
CA PRO A 266 8.25 11.20 16.08
C PRO A 266 8.32 12.33 17.13
N PRO A 267 9.48 12.56 17.78
CA PRO A 267 9.55 13.45 18.93
C PRO A 267 9.20 14.90 18.61
N ALA A 268 9.41 15.36 17.37
CA ALA A 268 8.96 16.66 16.89
C ALA A 268 7.41 16.77 16.81
N VAL A 269 6.73 15.70 16.42
CA VAL A 269 5.25 15.65 16.37
C VAL A 269 4.71 15.65 17.79
N LEU A 270 5.28 14.82 18.67
CA LEU A 270 4.94 14.78 20.08
C LEU A 270 5.11 16.14 20.75
N PHE A 271 6.24 16.83 20.51
CA PHE A 271 6.46 18.20 20.98
C PHE A 271 5.34 19.15 20.53
N SER A 272 4.99 19.14 19.24
CA SER A 272 3.96 20.02 18.69
C SER A 272 2.58 19.81 19.33
N GLN A 273 2.27 18.57 19.73
CA GLN A 273 1.02 18.24 20.41
C GLN A 273 1.05 18.63 21.90
N LEU A 274 2.20 18.49 22.56
CA LEU A 274 2.38 18.84 23.97
C LEU A 274 2.47 20.34 24.21
N ALA A 275 3.07 21.09 23.28
CA ALA A 275 3.38 22.49 23.45
C ALA A 275 2.15 23.38 23.73
N ASP A 276 2.37 24.44 24.50
CA ASP A 276 1.41 25.50 24.70
C ASP A 276 1.38 26.49 23.51
N GLU A 277 0.57 27.53 23.62
CA GLU A 277 0.42 28.56 22.58
C GLU A 277 1.74 29.32 22.28
N ASN A 278 2.74 29.22 23.16
CA ASN A 278 4.05 29.83 22.98
C ASN A 278 5.10 28.85 22.43
N TYR A 279 4.68 27.67 21.99
CA TYR A 279 5.58 26.58 21.58
C TYR A 279 6.53 26.16 22.70
N LEU A 280 6.01 26.09 23.92
CA LEU A 280 6.77 25.67 25.10
C LEU A 280 6.08 24.50 25.80
N VAL A 281 6.86 23.52 26.24
CA VAL A 281 6.38 22.35 26.97
C VAL A 281 6.79 22.46 28.43
N SER A 282 5.84 22.41 29.36
CA SER A 282 6.13 22.31 30.79
C SER A 282 6.20 20.84 31.22
N LYS A 283 6.87 20.58 32.35
CA LYS A 283 6.92 19.24 32.93
C LYS A 283 5.53 18.67 33.24
N GLN A 284 4.61 19.54 33.64
CA GLN A 284 3.23 19.14 33.92
C GLN A 284 2.50 18.68 32.65
N ASP A 285 2.78 19.29 31.50
CA ASP A 285 2.18 18.88 30.23
C ASP A 285 2.64 17.47 29.85
N ILE A 286 3.94 17.18 30.00
CA ILE A 286 4.51 15.82 29.82
C ILE A 286 3.81 14.81 30.73
N LEU A 287 3.76 15.07 32.04
CA LEU A 287 3.18 14.14 33.02
C LEU A 287 1.68 13.91 32.85
N SER A 288 0.94 14.90 32.33
CA SER A 288 -0.52 14.80 32.24
C SER A 288 -1.01 14.32 30.88
N ARG A 289 -0.27 14.58 29.81
CA ARG A 289 -0.74 14.37 28.43
C ARG A 289 0.06 13.35 27.64
N TRP A 290 1.31 13.06 27.98
CA TRP A 290 2.08 12.03 27.28
C TRP A 290 1.77 10.66 27.92
N GLY A 291 1.00 9.83 27.20
CA GLY A 291 0.54 8.52 27.67
C GLY A 291 1.70 7.61 28.09
N GLU A 292 2.69 7.42 27.21
CA GLU A 292 3.85 6.55 27.47
C GLU A 292 4.64 6.97 28.71
N MET A 293 4.86 8.27 28.92
CA MET A 293 5.55 8.75 30.12
C MET A 293 4.80 8.38 31.40
N ARG A 294 3.45 8.36 31.36
CA ARG A 294 2.65 7.92 32.50
C ARG A 294 2.75 6.41 32.72
N GLU A 295 2.87 5.64 31.66
CA GLU A 295 3.08 4.19 31.71
C GLU A 295 4.46 3.87 32.30
N LEU A 296 5.53 4.49 31.79
CA LEU A 296 6.90 4.34 32.33
C LEU A 296 6.98 4.67 33.84
N LEU A 297 6.27 5.71 34.29
CA LEU A 297 6.21 6.07 35.71
C LEU A 297 5.32 5.12 36.54
N SER A 298 4.29 4.53 35.93
CA SER A 298 3.38 3.59 36.58
C SER A 298 4.02 2.22 36.76
N ASP A 299 4.80 1.80 35.77
CA ASP A 299 5.45 0.48 35.73
C ASP A 299 6.77 0.46 36.52
N GLU A 300 7.15 1.61 37.10
CA GLU A 300 8.40 1.84 37.85
C GLU A 300 9.67 1.69 36.99
N ASP A 301 9.52 1.67 35.66
CA ASP A 301 10.62 1.68 34.68
C ASP A 301 11.36 3.02 34.67
N LEU A 302 10.65 4.10 34.98
CA LEU A 302 11.22 5.41 35.27
C LEU A 302 10.69 5.90 36.61
N THR A 303 11.55 6.33 37.52
CA THR A 303 11.11 6.95 38.78
C THR A 303 10.87 8.45 38.60
N ASN A 304 9.97 9.02 39.41
CA ASN A 304 9.76 10.47 39.45
C ASN A 304 11.07 11.23 39.76
N SER A 305 11.97 10.65 40.56
CA SER A 305 13.29 11.24 40.84
C SER A 305 14.21 11.25 39.62
N GLU A 306 14.23 10.19 38.82
CA GLU A 306 15.02 10.14 37.59
C GLU A 306 14.50 11.14 36.58
N LEU A 307 13.17 11.22 36.40
CA LEU A 307 12.56 12.22 35.54
C LEU A 307 12.89 13.65 36.00
N ASP A 308 12.92 13.91 37.32
CA ASP A 308 13.36 15.21 37.86
C ASP A 308 14.82 15.52 37.51
N GLU A 309 15.70 14.53 37.62
CA GLU A 309 17.12 14.68 37.31
C GLU A 309 17.35 14.92 35.81
N LEU A 310 16.69 14.14 34.94
CA LEU A 310 16.71 14.33 33.49
C LEU A 310 16.16 15.71 33.12
N TRP A 311 15.00 16.09 33.67
CA TRP A 311 14.39 17.40 33.44
C TRP A 311 15.32 18.54 33.82
N ASN A 312 15.94 18.48 35.00
CA ASN A 312 16.84 19.54 35.48
C ASN A 312 18.18 19.57 34.73
N GLY A 313 18.55 18.47 34.08
CA GLY A 313 19.78 18.36 33.28
C GLY A 313 19.69 18.91 31.86
N VAL A 314 18.51 19.35 31.40
CA VAL A 314 18.29 19.87 30.05
C VAL A 314 18.10 21.40 30.06
N GLU A 315 18.65 22.07 29.05
CA GLU A 315 18.56 23.54 28.91
C GLU A 315 17.10 23.99 28.76
N LYS A 316 16.72 25.05 29.46
CA LYS A 316 15.35 25.60 29.44
C LYS A 316 15.23 26.70 28.39
N ALA A 317 14.03 26.84 27.83
CA ALA A 317 13.76 27.85 26.82
C ALA A 317 14.10 29.26 27.32
N PRO A 318 14.72 30.12 26.48
CA PRO A 318 15.12 31.47 26.87
C PRO A 318 13.96 32.28 27.47
N GLY A 319 14.16 32.77 28.70
CA GLY A 319 13.15 33.57 29.40
C GLY A 319 12.17 32.76 30.24
N THR A 320 12.30 31.44 30.28
CA THR A 320 11.57 30.58 31.21
C THR A 320 12.54 29.80 32.10
N ASN A 321 12.07 29.41 33.29
CA ASN A 321 12.87 28.58 34.21
C ASN A 321 12.40 27.12 34.25
N ASP A 322 11.26 26.81 33.61
CA ASP A 322 10.56 25.53 33.81
C ASP A 322 9.79 25.08 32.56
N LYS A 323 10.21 25.55 31.39
CA LYS A 323 9.67 25.07 30.12
C LYS A 323 10.79 24.78 29.13
N LEU A 324 10.54 23.81 28.27
CA LEU A 324 11.42 23.42 27.18
C LEU A 324 10.88 24.00 25.87
N ASP A 325 11.79 24.46 25.02
CA ASP A 325 11.53 24.66 23.60
C ASP A 325 11.77 23.33 22.86
N GLU A 326 11.67 23.34 21.53
CA GLU A 326 11.78 22.11 20.72
C GLU A 326 13.13 21.43 20.91
N GLU A 327 14.23 22.20 20.89
CA GLU A 327 15.59 21.68 21.09
C GLU A 327 15.78 21.11 22.50
N GLY A 328 15.30 21.80 23.53
CA GLY A 328 15.30 21.27 24.89
C GLY A 328 14.41 20.03 25.07
N PHE A 329 13.30 19.93 24.35
CA PHE A 329 12.46 18.73 24.39
C PHE A 329 13.13 17.52 23.74
N LEU A 330 13.74 17.70 22.57
CA LEU A 330 14.50 16.63 21.89
C LEU A 330 15.63 16.10 22.77
N MET A 331 16.40 16.99 23.41
CA MET A 331 17.45 16.57 24.36
C MET A 331 16.92 15.82 25.59
N LEU A 332 15.68 16.09 26.02
CA LEU A 332 15.05 15.33 27.09
C LEU A 332 14.64 13.94 26.60
N TYR A 333 14.06 13.86 25.40
CA TYR A 333 13.62 12.62 24.77
C TYR A 333 14.81 11.66 24.57
N ASP A 334 15.90 12.14 23.95
CA ASP A 334 17.11 11.33 23.72
C ASP A 334 17.70 10.77 25.03
N LYS A 335 17.66 11.55 26.12
CA LYS A 335 18.15 11.10 27.43
C LYS A 335 17.26 10.07 28.09
N ILE A 336 15.95 10.09 27.79
CA ILE A 336 15.03 9.06 28.27
C ILE A 336 15.31 7.78 27.48
N ASP A 337 15.46 7.89 26.16
CA ASP A 337 15.75 6.77 25.26
C ASP A 337 17.07 6.07 25.64
N GLU A 338 18.13 6.84 25.91
CA GLU A 338 19.44 6.33 26.38
C GLU A 338 19.34 5.48 27.68
N LEU A 339 18.31 5.66 28.51
CA LEU A 339 18.11 4.82 29.70
C LEU A 339 17.66 3.39 29.35
N PHE A 340 17.05 3.20 28.20
CA PHE A 340 16.49 1.93 27.75
C PHE A 340 17.35 1.23 26.70
N GLU A 341 18.36 1.91 26.15
CA GLU A 341 19.21 1.38 25.09
C GLU A 341 20.26 0.33 25.53
N ASP A 342 20.49 0.07 26.84
CA ASP A 342 21.63 -0.78 27.25
C ASP A 342 21.40 -1.75 28.44
N GLU A 343 21.11 -3.02 28.15
CA GLU A 343 21.72 -4.17 28.86
C GLU A 343 22.00 -5.41 27.96
N ASP A 344 21.55 -5.46 26.70
CA ASP A 344 21.65 -6.68 25.88
C ASP A 344 23.05 -6.98 25.31
N GLU A 345 24.04 -6.09 25.45
CA GLU A 345 25.42 -6.35 25.01
C GLU A 345 26.41 -6.77 26.12
N GLN A 346 26.00 -6.86 27.39
CA GLN A 346 26.92 -7.08 28.52
C GLN A 346 26.86 -8.47 29.18
N ALA A 347 26.65 -9.54 28.40
CA ALA A 347 26.76 -10.93 28.86
C ALA A 347 27.95 -11.71 28.26
N SER A 348 29.16 -11.15 28.30
CA SER A 348 30.39 -11.95 28.16
C SER A 348 31.51 -11.40 29.05
N GLY A 349 31.43 -11.77 30.33
CA GLY A 349 32.49 -11.53 31.29
C GLY A 349 33.76 -12.33 30.94
N ALA A 350 34.75 -11.65 30.39
CA ALA A 350 36.15 -12.02 30.54
C ALA A 350 37.04 -10.76 30.51
N ALA A 351 37.69 -10.50 31.63
CA ALA A 351 38.64 -9.42 31.83
C ALA A 351 39.62 -9.29 30.65
N MET A 352 39.63 -8.11 30.00
CA MET A 352 40.72 -7.70 29.14
C MET A 352 42.00 -7.48 29.95
N PRO A 353 43.16 -7.96 29.48
CA PRO A 353 44.32 -7.11 29.32
C PRO A 353 44.29 -6.58 27.88
N THR A 354 43.89 -5.31 27.78
CA THR A 354 44.34 -4.30 26.82
C THR A 354 44.93 -4.83 25.51
N LYS A 355 44.09 -5.00 24.49
CA LYS A 355 44.53 -4.98 23.09
C LYS A 355 43.54 -4.21 22.24
N ASN A 356 44.06 -3.20 21.56
CA ASN A 356 43.48 -2.57 20.39
C ASN A 356 42.93 -3.66 19.45
N GLU A 357 41.63 -3.83 19.43
CA GLU A 357 40.92 -4.34 18.26
C GLU A 357 39.99 -3.23 17.82
N GLU A 358 40.38 -2.61 16.70
CA GLU A 358 39.56 -1.73 15.90
C GLU A 358 38.33 -2.56 15.49
N ALA A 359 37.24 -2.42 16.24
CA ALA A 359 35.93 -2.84 15.82
C ALA A 359 35.66 -2.11 14.50
N LYS A 360 35.66 -2.90 13.43
CA LYS A 360 35.38 -2.45 12.08
C LYS A 360 33.88 -2.16 12.05
N GLN A 361 33.49 -0.98 12.54
CA GLN A 361 32.20 -0.38 12.23
C GLN A 361 32.06 -0.50 10.71
N GLU A 362 31.10 -1.30 10.26
CA GLU A 362 30.68 -1.19 8.88
C GLU A 362 30.27 0.27 8.71
N PRO A 363 30.81 0.98 7.71
CA PRO A 363 30.47 2.38 7.53
C PRO A 363 28.95 2.41 7.38
N GLU A 364 28.25 3.10 8.29
CA GLU A 364 26.86 3.48 8.08
C GLU A 364 26.85 4.19 6.72
N LEU A 365 26.38 3.47 5.70
CA LEU A 365 26.17 4.06 4.40
C LEU A 365 24.99 5.01 4.60
N ASP A 366 25.17 6.25 4.12
CA ASP A 366 24.06 7.19 4.03
C ASP A 366 22.93 6.46 3.28
N LEU A 367 21.73 6.39 3.85
CA LEU A 367 20.57 5.70 3.25
C LEU A 367 20.32 6.16 1.80
N LYS A 368 20.75 7.37 1.44
CA LYS A 368 20.73 7.87 0.05
C LYS A 368 21.68 7.12 -0.86
N GLU A 369 22.89 6.82 -0.41
CA GLU A 369 23.85 6.02 -1.16
C GLU A 369 23.31 4.61 -1.36
N GLU A 370 22.72 4.01 -0.32
CA GLU A 370 22.07 2.70 -0.41
C GLU A 370 20.92 2.70 -1.44
N LEU A 371 20.00 3.68 -1.38
CA LEU A 371 18.92 3.80 -2.35
C LEU A 371 19.43 3.94 -3.78
N LEU A 372 20.50 4.72 -3.97
CA LEU A 372 21.08 4.95 -5.30
C LEU A 372 21.81 3.72 -5.83
N GLU A 373 22.49 2.97 -4.98
CA GLU A 373 23.09 1.69 -5.34
C GLU A 373 22.00 0.68 -5.73
N LEU A 374 20.94 0.58 -4.93
CA LEU A 374 19.80 -0.30 -5.22
C LEU A 374 19.15 0.02 -6.57
N ILE A 375 18.88 1.29 -6.85
CA ILE A 375 18.29 1.72 -8.14
C ILE A 375 19.25 1.45 -9.31
N GLN A 376 20.56 1.64 -9.13
CA GLN A 376 21.57 1.36 -10.15
C GLN A 376 21.67 -0.15 -10.45
N ASP A 377 21.64 -0.99 -9.42
CA ASP A 377 21.63 -2.43 -9.56
C ASP A 377 20.38 -2.89 -10.33
N LEU A 378 19.21 -2.32 -10.03
CA LEU A 378 17.96 -2.61 -10.76
C LEU A 378 18.04 -2.19 -12.23
N ASP A 379 18.62 -1.02 -12.53
CA ASP A 379 18.78 -0.54 -13.90
C ASP A 379 19.76 -1.42 -14.70
N GLN A 380 20.85 -1.86 -14.05
CA GLN A 380 21.81 -2.79 -14.65
C GLN A 380 21.16 -4.15 -14.96
N VAL A 381 20.41 -4.73 -14.01
CA VAL A 381 19.67 -5.98 -14.23
C VAL A 381 18.64 -5.80 -15.34
N ALA A 382 17.97 -4.66 -15.40
CA ALA A 382 17.01 -4.36 -16.45
C ALA A 382 17.67 -4.34 -17.84
N GLU A 383 18.85 -3.74 -17.97
CA GLU A 383 19.61 -3.75 -19.23
C GLU A 383 20.05 -5.17 -19.62
N GLU A 384 20.55 -5.95 -18.66
CA GLU A 384 21.05 -7.31 -18.89
C GLU A 384 19.96 -8.30 -19.30
N GLU A 385 18.78 -8.20 -18.67
CA GLU A 385 17.64 -9.08 -18.94
C GLU A 385 16.69 -8.55 -20.02
N GLY A 386 16.88 -7.30 -20.45
CA GLY A 386 16.01 -6.64 -21.42
C GLY A 386 14.65 -6.25 -20.85
N ARG A 387 14.57 -6.02 -19.53
CA ARG A 387 13.41 -5.43 -18.85
C ARG A 387 13.27 -3.94 -19.21
N GLN A 388 12.11 -3.37 -18.96
CA GLN A 388 11.87 -1.93 -19.10
C GLN A 388 12.66 -1.13 -18.06
N PRO A 389 13.22 0.04 -18.43
CA PRO A 389 13.99 0.87 -17.51
C PRO A 389 13.10 1.56 -16.47
N CYS A 390 13.71 2.27 -15.53
CA CYS A 390 13.03 3.07 -14.51
C CYS A 390 12.12 2.26 -13.57
N GLY A 391 12.39 0.97 -13.38
CA GLY A 391 11.62 0.10 -12.49
C GLY A 391 10.25 -0.32 -13.02
N LEU A 392 9.90 -0.08 -14.29
CA LEU A 392 8.57 -0.46 -14.80
C LEU A 392 8.33 -1.97 -14.77
N ASP A 393 9.37 -2.77 -14.97
CA ASP A 393 9.34 -4.24 -14.92
C ASP A 393 9.92 -4.80 -13.62
N CYS A 394 9.97 -4.01 -12.53
CA CYS A 394 10.42 -4.52 -11.24
C CYS A 394 9.43 -5.55 -10.66
N THR A 395 9.99 -6.53 -9.95
CA THR A 395 9.22 -7.47 -9.12
C THR A 395 8.70 -6.77 -7.88
N GLU A 396 7.65 -7.32 -7.26
CA GLU A 396 7.08 -6.74 -6.04
C GLU A 396 8.09 -6.69 -4.89
N LEU A 397 8.95 -7.71 -4.77
CA LEU A 397 10.02 -7.75 -3.76
C LEU A 397 11.08 -6.66 -3.99
N GLU A 398 11.49 -6.43 -5.24
CA GLU A 398 12.41 -5.34 -5.59
C GLU A 398 11.77 -3.97 -5.29
N GLN A 399 10.48 -3.82 -5.59
CA GLN A 399 9.73 -2.60 -5.30
C GLN A 399 9.60 -2.34 -3.79
N GLU A 400 9.25 -3.38 -3.02
CA GLU A 400 9.13 -3.31 -1.57
C GLU A 400 10.44 -2.85 -0.93
N ARG A 401 11.58 -3.41 -1.35
CA ARG A 401 12.90 -3.02 -0.86
C ARG A 401 13.23 -1.55 -1.17
N VAL A 402 12.87 -1.06 -2.35
CA VAL A 402 13.04 0.37 -2.68
C VAL A 402 12.14 1.24 -1.79
N LEU A 403 10.90 0.81 -1.56
CA LEU A 403 9.93 1.55 -0.73
C LEU A 403 10.30 1.57 0.75
N GLU A 404 10.95 0.52 1.27
CA GLU A 404 11.47 0.46 2.64
C GLU A 404 12.51 1.56 2.87
N VAL A 405 13.55 1.62 2.03
CA VAL A 405 14.61 2.64 2.12
C VAL A 405 14.04 4.06 1.90
N VAL A 406 13.09 4.21 0.97
CA VAL A 406 12.39 5.49 0.77
C VAL A 406 11.58 5.88 2.00
N GLY A 407 10.89 4.94 2.64
CA GLY A 407 10.11 5.17 3.85
C GLY A 407 10.97 5.68 5.01
N GLU A 408 12.16 5.11 5.18
CA GLU A 408 13.15 5.60 6.15
C GLU A 408 13.63 7.00 5.80
N LEU A 409 14.00 7.24 4.54
CA LEU A 409 14.39 8.58 4.07
C LEU A 409 13.29 9.62 4.26
N GLU A 410 12.01 9.27 4.13
CA GLU A 410 10.88 10.17 4.31
C GLU A 410 10.60 10.54 5.78
N ARG A 411 11.00 9.67 6.72
CA ARG A 411 10.96 9.96 8.15
C ARG A 411 11.98 11.03 8.54
N GLU A 412 13.09 11.11 7.81
CA GLU A 412 14.13 12.10 8.07
C GLU A 412 13.71 13.51 7.60
N PRO A 413 13.66 14.51 8.50
CA PRO A 413 13.11 15.84 8.18
C PRO A 413 13.95 16.61 7.16
N TYR A 414 15.24 16.32 7.04
CA TYR A 414 16.15 16.98 6.10
C TYR A 414 16.03 16.47 4.65
N ASN A 415 15.32 15.36 4.42
CA ASN A 415 15.05 14.86 3.07
C ASN A 415 13.79 15.47 2.45
N ARG A 416 13.01 16.20 3.24
CA ARG A 416 11.81 16.89 2.77
C ARG A 416 12.16 18.25 2.19
N VAL A 417 11.93 18.43 0.89
CA VAL A 417 12.05 19.74 0.24
C VAL A 417 10.79 20.56 0.54
N SER A 418 10.84 21.43 1.56
CA SER A 418 9.74 22.36 1.85
C SER A 418 9.76 23.56 0.90
N ILE A 419 8.63 23.85 0.25
CA ILE A 419 8.45 25.05 -0.61
C ILE A 419 7.93 26.25 0.21
N SER A 420 7.66 26.08 1.52
CA SER A 420 7.11 27.15 2.36
C SER A 420 8.13 28.28 2.58
N GLY A 421 7.68 29.53 2.72
CA GLY A 421 8.52 30.74 2.76
C GLY A 421 9.50 30.89 3.93
N ASN A 422 9.81 29.81 4.65
CA ASN A 422 10.81 29.79 5.70
C ASN A 422 12.23 29.81 5.11
N SER A 423 13.19 30.29 5.89
CA SER A 423 14.59 30.56 5.47
C SER A 423 15.39 29.36 4.96
N ASN A 424 14.85 28.14 5.04
CA ASN A 424 15.48 26.90 4.58
C ASN A 424 14.87 26.32 3.29
N ALA A 425 13.90 26.99 2.67
CA ALA A 425 13.33 26.51 1.41
C ALA A 425 14.33 26.60 0.26
N VAL A 426 14.40 25.52 -0.54
CA VAL A 426 15.16 25.52 -1.79
C VAL A 426 14.50 26.51 -2.77
N PRO A 427 15.21 27.55 -3.24
CA PRO A 427 14.63 28.50 -4.17
C PRO A 427 14.19 27.79 -5.45
N LYS A 428 13.05 28.17 -6.03
CA LYS A 428 12.51 27.51 -7.24
C LYS A 428 13.48 27.55 -8.40
N GLU A 429 14.31 28.58 -8.47
CA GLU A 429 15.37 28.76 -9.45
C GLU A 429 16.43 27.65 -9.38
N ASP A 430 16.65 27.05 -8.20
CA ASP A 430 17.61 25.97 -8.01
C ASP A 430 17.08 24.60 -8.48
N LEU A 431 15.77 24.48 -8.68
CA LEU A 431 15.12 23.28 -9.21
C LEU A 431 15.01 23.30 -10.76
N VAL A 432 15.27 24.46 -11.39
CA VAL A 432 15.20 24.61 -12.85
C VAL A 432 16.24 23.74 -13.52
N GLY A 433 15.79 22.89 -14.44
CA GLY A 433 16.68 21.96 -15.11
C GLY A 433 15.94 20.86 -15.86
N ASN A 434 16.74 19.96 -16.41
CA ASN A 434 16.26 18.69 -16.95
C ASN A 434 16.52 17.61 -15.89
N TRP A 435 15.50 16.80 -15.64
CA TRP A 435 15.45 15.76 -14.64
C TRP A 435 15.13 14.45 -15.35
N ASP A 436 16.00 13.46 -15.21
CA ASP A 436 15.76 12.15 -15.79
C ASP A 436 15.07 11.27 -14.74
N LEU A 437 14.00 10.57 -15.16
CA LEU A 437 13.34 9.59 -14.32
C LEU A 437 14.26 8.37 -14.16
N ILE A 438 14.74 8.14 -12.94
CA ILE A 438 15.59 6.98 -12.62
C ILE A 438 14.80 5.78 -12.11
N TYR A 439 13.63 6.02 -11.49
CA TYR A 439 12.78 4.98 -10.91
C TYR A 439 11.35 5.49 -10.73
N SER A 440 10.35 4.61 -10.88
CA SER A 440 8.95 4.88 -10.54
C SER A 440 8.28 3.66 -9.93
N SER A 441 7.61 3.85 -8.79
CA SER A 441 6.71 2.87 -8.17
C SER A 441 5.25 3.03 -8.64
N SER A 442 4.98 3.88 -9.62
CA SER A 442 3.61 4.17 -10.08
C SER A 442 3.00 2.97 -10.80
N SER A 443 1.96 2.38 -10.21
CA SER A 443 1.16 1.30 -10.83
C SER A 443 0.56 1.72 -12.16
N THR A 444 0.19 2.99 -12.31
CA THR A 444 -0.35 3.52 -13.57
C THR A 444 0.71 3.58 -14.67
N MET A 445 1.94 4.02 -14.35
CA MET A 445 3.03 3.99 -15.33
C MET A 445 3.42 2.56 -15.71
N LYS A 446 3.44 1.65 -14.73
CA LYS A 446 3.67 0.22 -14.94
C LYS A 446 2.63 -0.38 -15.88
N TYR A 447 1.34 -0.15 -15.61
CA TYR A 447 0.23 -0.63 -16.43
C TYR A 447 0.27 -0.07 -17.86
N ASN A 448 0.57 1.22 -18.02
CA ASN A 448 0.64 1.88 -19.32
C ASN A 448 1.97 1.65 -20.06
N GLU A 449 2.93 0.95 -19.44
CA GLU A 449 4.31 0.82 -19.91
C GLU A 449 4.95 2.20 -20.21
N GLY A 450 4.60 3.26 -19.47
CA GLY A 450 5.04 4.64 -19.73
C GLY A 450 4.03 5.71 -19.31
N LEU A 451 4.32 6.98 -19.60
CA LEU A 451 3.42 8.10 -19.25
C LEU A 451 2.25 8.24 -20.24
N SER A 452 2.51 8.04 -21.54
CA SER A 452 1.52 8.24 -22.59
C SER A 452 0.67 7.01 -22.91
N GLY A 453 1.04 5.83 -22.41
CA GLY A 453 0.45 4.56 -22.83
C GLY A 453 0.85 4.11 -24.24
N LEU A 454 1.78 4.82 -24.90
CA LEU A 454 2.22 4.51 -26.26
C LEU A 454 3.43 3.58 -26.31
N ALA A 455 3.98 3.21 -25.16
CA ALA A 455 5.19 2.40 -25.04
C ALA A 455 4.92 0.88 -24.93
N GLY A 456 3.71 0.44 -25.30
CA GLY A 456 3.31 -0.97 -25.36
C GLY A 456 3.34 -1.63 -26.74
N GLY A 457 3.38 -2.97 -26.76
CA GLY A 457 3.27 -3.77 -27.98
C GLY A 457 4.51 -3.70 -28.89
N LEU A 458 4.40 -2.99 -30.02
CA LEU A 458 5.48 -2.83 -31.03
C LEU A 458 6.52 -1.76 -30.68
N THR A 459 6.29 -1.01 -29.60
CA THR A 459 7.21 -0.03 -29.02
C THR A 459 7.64 -0.49 -27.64
N LYS A 460 8.69 0.13 -27.09
CA LYS A 460 9.11 -0.01 -25.69
C LYS A 460 9.36 1.36 -25.08
N PHE A 461 9.20 1.43 -23.77
CA PHE A 461 9.60 2.58 -22.98
C PHE A 461 11.12 2.81 -23.08
N GLY A 462 11.52 4.05 -23.31
CA GLY A 462 12.93 4.47 -23.41
C GLY A 462 13.38 5.44 -22.31
N GLY A 463 12.49 5.77 -21.36
CA GLY A 463 12.75 6.74 -20.30
C GLY A 463 11.90 8.01 -20.43
N VAL A 464 11.86 8.78 -19.35
CA VAL A 464 11.16 10.07 -19.27
C VAL A 464 12.12 11.12 -18.76
N GLN A 465 12.13 12.27 -19.42
CA GLN A 465 12.82 13.47 -18.95
C GLN A 465 11.80 14.55 -18.63
N GLN A 466 11.84 15.08 -17.40
CA GLN A 466 11.10 16.26 -17.00
C GLN A 466 11.96 17.50 -17.19
N ARG A 467 11.42 18.50 -17.89
CA ARG A 467 12.01 19.82 -18.04
C ARG A 467 11.22 20.81 -17.21
N LEU A 468 11.81 21.24 -16.09
CA LEU A 468 11.25 22.30 -15.26
C LEU A 468 11.81 23.64 -15.72
N THR A 469 10.93 24.53 -16.15
CA THR A 469 11.28 25.93 -16.40
C THR A 469 10.57 26.81 -15.39
N ALA A 470 11.33 27.61 -14.64
CA ALA A 470 10.75 28.56 -13.70
C ALA A 470 11.30 29.96 -13.95
N THR A 471 10.38 30.91 -13.95
CA THR A 471 10.64 32.34 -13.81
C THR A 471 10.07 32.79 -12.48
N LYS A 472 10.41 34.02 -12.06
CA LYS A 472 9.84 34.62 -10.85
C LYS A 472 8.29 34.60 -10.80
N TYR A 473 7.63 34.53 -11.96
CA TYR A 473 6.18 34.69 -12.09
C TYR A 473 5.45 33.45 -12.63
N LEU A 474 6.18 32.49 -13.20
CA LEU A 474 5.60 31.37 -13.93
C LEU A 474 6.53 30.16 -13.85
N SER A 475 5.97 29.02 -13.48
CA SER A 475 6.61 27.71 -13.58
C SER A 475 5.84 26.87 -14.60
N ASP A 476 6.56 26.24 -15.51
CA ASP A 476 6.04 25.35 -16.55
C ASP A 476 6.84 24.05 -16.51
N VAL A 477 6.12 22.93 -16.64
CA VAL A 477 6.67 21.57 -16.58
C VAL A 477 6.34 20.85 -17.87
N GLU A 478 7.38 20.40 -18.58
CA GLU A 478 7.23 19.54 -19.75
C GLU A 478 7.85 18.18 -19.48
N TYR A 479 7.09 17.11 -19.72
CA TYR A 479 7.60 15.75 -19.73
C TYR A 479 7.86 15.32 -21.17
N VAL A 480 9.04 14.76 -21.42
CA VAL A 480 9.46 14.21 -22.71
C VAL A 480 9.70 12.72 -22.52
N GLU A 481 8.75 11.91 -22.96
CA GLU A 481 8.84 10.45 -22.96
C GLU A 481 9.51 9.98 -24.25
N GLN A 482 10.52 9.13 -24.12
CA GLN A 482 11.18 8.47 -25.25
C GLN A 482 10.49 7.13 -25.52
N VAL A 483 9.95 6.97 -26.73
CA VAL A 483 9.34 5.72 -27.18
C VAL A 483 10.23 5.08 -28.24
N VAL A 484 10.73 3.89 -27.96
CA VAL A 484 11.68 3.18 -28.83
C VAL A 484 10.94 2.12 -29.65
N GLY A 485 11.05 2.17 -30.97
CA GLY A 485 10.44 1.17 -31.85
C GLY A 485 11.12 -0.20 -31.73
N LYS A 486 10.34 -1.27 -31.56
CA LYS A 486 10.85 -2.66 -31.66
C LYS A 486 10.99 -3.04 -33.14
N LEU A 487 11.82 -4.06 -33.43
CA LEU A 487 11.98 -4.67 -34.77
C LEU A 487 12.37 -3.69 -35.90
N GLY A 488 13.11 -2.61 -35.57
CA GLY A 488 13.53 -1.60 -36.54
C GLY A 488 12.48 -0.52 -36.81
N GLY A 489 11.43 -0.42 -35.98
CA GLY A 489 10.57 0.76 -35.93
C GLY A 489 11.37 2.02 -35.57
N GLN A 490 10.89 3.19 -36.03
CA GLN A 490 11.50 4.47 -35.67
C GLN A 490 11.17 4.81 -34.21
N SER A 491 12.17 5.22 -33.44
CA SER A 491 11.95 5.86 -32.14
C SER A 491 11.37 7.26 -32.33
N PHE A 492 10.52 7.69 -31.41
CA PHE A 492 9.94 9.03 -31.38
C PHE A 492 9.81 9.54 -29.94
N GLU A 493 9.63 10.86 -29.80
CA GLU A 493 9.41 11.51 -28.50
C GLU A 493 7.94 11.91 -28.36
N VAL A 494 7.38 11.74 -27.17
CA VAL A 494 6.07 12.24 -26.79
C VAL A 494 6.26 13.38 -25.80
N ARG A 495 5.68 14.55 -26.08
CA ARG A 495 5.79 15.74 -25.23
C ARG A 495 4.46 16.02 -24.55
N ILE A 496 4.49 16.15 -23.23
CA ILE A 496 3.33 16.41 -22.38
C ILE A 496 3.64 17.68 -21.58
N THR A 497 2.84 18.74 -21.78
CA THR A 497 3.00 20.03 -21.07
C THR A 497 1.91 20.17 -20.02
N GLY A 498 2.29 20.52 -18.78
CA GLY A 498 1.40 20.60 -17.61
C GLY A 498 1.23 22.01 -17.06
#